data_AF-A0A962STN4-F1
#
_entry.id   AF-A0A962STN4-F1
#
_cell.length_a   1.000
_cell.length_b   1.000
_cell.length_c   1.000
_cell.angle_alpha   90.00
_cell.angle_beta   90.00
_cell.angle_gamma   90.00
#
_symmetry.space_group_name_H-M   'P 1'
#
loop_
_entity.id
_entity.type
_entity.pdbx_description
1 polymer ?
#
loop_
_entity_poly.entity_id
_entity_poly.type
_entity_poly.pdbx_seq_one_letter_code
_entity_poly.pdbx_strand_id
1 'polypeptide(L)'
;ELVTHHVGGYLKIAPEHTEAGPLSKMMKPGMGAYDQFKALFEKFSREAGKEQYLIPYFIAAHPGTTDEDMLNLALWLKRNGFRADQVQAFLPSPMALATAMYHTGRNPLKGIHRNRGEQVVSAKGLKQRRLHKAFLRYHDAENWPLLREALKRMGRADLIGNGQRHLIPSWQPAGTGAGGGEGTRTGRKHRPQRFLTQHTGLPPHSEETKPSQPASKPSKPTITDRRPARAFTQGSPCGSGRRSRRP
;
A
#
# COMPACT_ATOMS: atom_id res chain seq x y z
N GLU A 1 -5.64 26.43 -32.91
CA GLU A 1 -6.74 25.99 -32.01
C GLU A 1 -6.23 25.55 -30.65
N LEU A 2 -5.85 24.27 -30.43
CA LEU A 2 -5.52 23.74 -29.09
C LEU A 2 -4.47 24.56 -28.31
N VAL A 3 -3.26 24.67 -28.86
CA VAL A 3 -2.14 25.42 -28.25
C VAL A 3 -2.46 26.91 -28.13
N THR A 4 -3.10 27.48 -29.15
CA THR A 4 -3.38 28.91 -29.26
C THR A 4 -4.47 29.37 -28.30
N HIS A 5 -5.51 28.56 -28.05
CA HIS A 5 -6.72 29.01 -27.36
C HIS A 5 -7.06 28.21 -26.09
N HIS A 6 -6.63 26.96 -25.97
CA HIS A 6 -7.12 26.05 -24.93
C HIS A 6 -6.06 25.59 -23.92
N VAL A 7 -4.80 25.97 -24.13
CA VAL A 7 -3.70 25.64 -23.21
C VAL A 7 -3.09 26.93 -22.65
N GLY A 8 -3.25 27.12 -21.34
CA GLY A 8 -2.70 28.27 -20.61
C GLY A 8 -1.26 28.08 -20.13
N GLY A 9 -0.74 26.85 -20.19
CA GLY A 9 0.63 26.53 -19.78
C GLY A 9 0.84 25.02 -19.69
N TYR A 10 0.14 24.34 -18.77
CA TYR A 10 0.27 22.90 -18.61
C TYR A 10 -0.87 22.16 -19.30
N LEU A 11 -0.52 21.22 -20.18
CA LEU A 11 -1.48 20.27 -20.75
C LEU A 11 -1.27 18.89 -20.13
N LYS A 12 -2.32 18.44 -19.47
CA LYS A 12 -2.43 17.15 -18.80
C LYS A 12 -2.81 16.09 -19.82
N ILE A 13 -1.94 15.11 -20.03
CA ILE A 13 -2.18 14.00 -20.95
C ILE A 13 -1.93 12.68 -20.24
N ALA A 14 -2.74 11.67 -20.53
CA ALA A 14 -2.62 10.37 -19.90
C ALA A 14 -2.21 9.32 -20.95
N PRO A 15 -0.88 9.08 -21.12
CA PRO A 15 -0.41 7.87 -21.78
C PRO A 15 -0.73 6.62 -20.93
N GLU A 16 -0.98 6.78 -19.62
CA GLU A 16 -1.30 5.74 -18.63
C GLU A 16 -0.16 4.75 -18.35
N HIS A 17 0.44 4.18 -19.39
CA HIS A 17 1.56 3.24 -19.31
C HIS A 17 2.40 3.26 -20.59
N THR A 18 3.60 2.69 -20.56
CA THR A 18 4.46 2.51 -21.75
C THR A 18 4.24 1.18 -22.46
N GLU A 19 3.63 0.19 -21.78
CA GLU A 19 3.69 -1.21 -22.18
C GLU A 19 2.36 -1.69 -22.74
N ALA A 20 2.41 -2.52 -23.79
CA ALA A 20 1.22 -3.01 -24.48
C ALA A 20 0.32 -3.87 -23.59
N GLY A 21 0.90 -4.56 -22.59
CA GLY A 21 0.18 -5.37 -21.60
C GLY A 21 -0.98 -4.59 -20.99
N PRO A 22 -0.72 -3.57 -20.16
CA PRO A 22 -1.76 -2.70 -19.60
C PRO A 22 -2.50 -1.85 -20.64
N LEU A 23 -1.82 -1.27 -21.64
CA LEU A 23 -2.46 -0.38 -22.62
C LEU A 23 -3.57 -1.06 -23.42
N SER A 24 -3.37 -2.31 -23.82
CA SER A 24 -4.38 -3.10 -24.54
C SER A 24 -5.66 -3.33 -23.72
N LYS A 25 -5.59 -3.27 -22.37
CA LYS A 25 -6.75 -3.43 -21.48
C LYS A 25 -7.44 -2.10 -21.21
N MET A 26 -6.74 -0.99 -21.43
CA MET A 26 -7.27 0.36 -21.35
C MET A 26 -7.80 0.89 -22.70
N MET A 27 -7.71 0.10 -23.77
CA MET A 27 -7.99 0.53 -25.15
C MET A 27 -7.17 1.77 -25.56
N LYS A 28 -5.95 1.91 -25.01
CA LYS A 28 -5.07 3.04 -25.28
C LYS A 28 -4.06 2.66 -26.37
N PRO A 29 -3.69 3.60 -27.25
CA PRO A 29 -2.61 3.37 -28.20
C PRO A 29 -1.27 3.23 -27.47
N GLY A 30 -0.27 2.67 -28.17
CA GLY A 30 1.09 2.57 -27.67
C GLY A 30 1.75 3.94 -27.43
N MET A 31 2.91 3.93 -26.77
CA MET A 31 3.64 5.14 -26.40
C MET A 31 4.04 6.01 -27.62
N GLY A 32 4.19 5.42 -28.81
CA GLY A 32 4.48 6.17 -30.03
C GLY A 32 3.43 7.24 -30.36
N ALA A 33 2.16 7.05 -29.99
CA ALA A 33 1.13 8.08 -30.17
C ALA A 33 1.37 9.29 -29.25
N TYR A 34 1.85 9.06 -28.02
CA TYR A 34 2.24 10.12 -27.11
C TYR A 34 3.47 10.88 -27.65
N ASP A 35 4.47 10.17 -28.17
CA ASP A 35 5.70 10.80 -28.70
C ASP A 35 5.40 11.70 -29.90
N GLN A 36 4.55 11.22 -30.82
CA GLN A 36 4.08 12.01 -31.96
C GLN A 36 3.28 13.25 -31.50
N PHE A 37 2.39 13.08 -30.53
CA PHE A 37 1.62 14.19 -29.97
C PHE A 37 2.55 15.22 -29.30
N LYS A 38 3.54 14.77 -28.52
CA LYS A 38 4.52 15.63 -27.86
C LYS A 38 5.31 16.46 -28.88
N ALA A 39 5.80 15.84 -29.95
CA ALA A 39 6.54 16.53 -31.00
C ALA A 39 5.70 17.64 -31.68
N LEU A 40 4.43 17.33 -31.99
CA LEU A 40 3.51 18.30 -32.57
C LEU A 40 3.18 19.42 -31.59
N PHE A 41 2.91 19.08 -30.32
CA PHE A 41 2.60 20.04 -29.27
C PHE A 41 3.74 21.03 -29.05
N GLU A 42 4.97 20.56 -28.91
CA GLU A 42 6.15 21.41 -28.74
C GLU A 42 6.39 22.30 -29.96
N LYS A 43 6.25 21.76 -31.18
CA LYS A 43 6.37 22.53 -32.43
C LYS A 43 5.37 23.69 -32.45
N PHE A 44 4.08 23.40 -32.25
CA PHE A 44 3.04 24.42 -32.32
C PHE A 44 3.08 25.39 -31.13
N SER A 45 3.52 24.95 -29.95
CA SER A 45 3.73 25.83 -28.78
C SER A 45 4.78 26.90 -29.06
N ARG A 46 5.89 26.49 -29.69
CA ARG A 46 6.94 27.40 -30.13
C ARG A 46 6.45 28.35 -31.22
N GLU A 47 5.69 27.86 -32.20
CA GLU A 47 5.09 28.71 -33.25
C GLU A 47 4.09 29.73 -32.68
N ALA A 48 3.35 29.36 -31.63
CA ALA A 48 2.44 30.26 -30.93
C ALA A 48 3.15 31.24 -29.96
N GLY A 49 4.48 31.13 -29.79
CA GLY A 49 5.24 31.95 -28.84
C GLY A 49 4.89 31.71 -27.38
N LYS A 50 4.38 30.51 -27.03
CA LYS A 50 3.95 30.18 -25.67
C LYS A 50 4.87 29.14 -25.05
N GLU A 51 5.21 29.35 -23.79
CA GLU A 51 5.82 28.31 -22.96
C GLU A 51 4.73 27.37 -22.44
N GLN A 52 4.64 26.18 -23.04
CA GLN A 52 3.69 25.16 -22.64
C GLN A 52 4.38 23.83 -22.39
N TYR A 53 3.85 23.07 -21.43
CA TYR A 53 4.47 21.85 -20.94
C TYR A 53 3.46 20.71 -20.84
N LEU A 54 3.88 19.50 -21.21
CA LEU A 54 3.09 18.30 -21.05
C LEU A 54 3.33 17.64 -19.70
N ILE A 55 2.26 17.38 -18.97
CA ILE A 55 2.29 16.60 -17.73
C ILE A 55 1.68 15.24 -18.02
N PRO A 56 2.49 14.17 -18.13
CA PRO A 56 1.97 12.82 -18.30
C PRO A 56 1.43 12.25 -16.99
N TYR A 57 0.30 11.55 -17.06
CA TYR A 57 -0.22 10.72 -15.97
C TYR A 57 0.01 9.24 -16.24
N PHE A 58 0.51 8.55 -15.21
CA PHE A 58 0.76 7.11 -15.23
C PHE A 58 0.02 6.43 -14.08
N ILE A 59 -0.49 5.23 -14.35
CA ILE A 59 -1.24 4.43 -13.39
C ILE A 59 -0.45 3.18 -12.99
N ALA A 60 -0.34 2.94 -11.69
CA ALA A 60 0.24 1.70 -11.16
C ALA A 60 -0.83 0.62 -10.97
N ALA A 61 -0.43 -0.65 -11.01
CA ALA A 61 -1.26 -1.80 -10.62
C ALA A 61 -2.58 -1.96 -11.40
N HIS A 62 -2.63 -1.49 -12.65
CA HIS A 62 -3.77 -1.76 -13.53
C HIS A 62 -3.89 -3.28 -13.83
N PRO A 63 -5.10 -3.82 -14.06
CA PRO A 63 -5.26 -5.18 -14.57
C PRO A 63 -4.47 -5.41 -15.85
N GLY A 64 -3.72 -6.51 -15.89
CA GLY A 64 -2.81 -6.83 -16.99
C GLY A 64 -1.40 -6.24 -16.85
N THR A 65 -1.11 -5.51 -15.78
CA THR A 65 0.24 -5.00 -15.46
C THR A 65 1.06 -6.04 -14.70
N THR A 66 2.21 -6.40 -15.24
CA THR A 66 3.22 -7.24 -14.58
C THR A 66 4.28 -6.41 -13.83
N ASP A 67 5.11 -7.07 -13.01
CA ASP A 67 6.23 -6.42 -12.35
C ASP A 67 7.28 -5.93 -13.37
N GLU A 68 7.44 -6.63 -14.50
CA GLU A 68 8.32 -6.25 -15.61
C GLU A 68 7.80 -5.01 -16.35
N ASP A 69 6.48 -4.91 -16.55
CA ASP A 69 5.89 -3.73 -17.17
C ASP A 69 6.19 -2.47 -16.33
N MET A 70 6.02 -2.57 -15.00
CA MET A 70 6.31 -1.46 -14.10
C MET A 70 7.80 -1.09 -14.06
N LEU A 71 8.69 -2.08 -14.19
CA LEU A 71 10.12 -1.84 -14.31
C LEU A 71 10.44 -1.05 -15.59
N ASN A 72 9.90 -1.47 -16.73
CA ASN A 72 10.11 -0.79 -18.01
C ASN A 72 9.57 0.65 -17.97
N LEU A 73 8.41 0.85 -17.35
CA LEU A 73 7.85 2.18 -17.11
C LEU A 73 8.78 3.03 -16.24
N ALA A 74 9.32 2.49 -15.15
CA ALA A 74 10.28 3.21 -14.30
C ALA A 74 11.55 3.63 -15.05
N LEU A 75 12.08 2.76 -15.91
CA LEU A 75 13.22 3.06 -16.76
C LEU A 75 12.89 4.16 -17.77
N TRP A 76 11.69 4.11 -18.37
CA TRP A 76 11.23 5.14 -19.29
C TRP A 76 11.10 6.50 -18.59
N LEU A 77 10.52 6.53 -17.37
CA LEU A 77 10.42 7.75 -16.57
C LEU A 77 11.80 8.34 -16.30
N LYS A 78 12.76 7.50 -15.87
CA LYS A 78 14.13 7.94 -15.61
C LYS A 78 14.82 8.50 -16.85
N ARG A 79 14.71 7.82 -17.99
CA ARG A 79 15.30 8.26 -19.27
C ARG A 79 14.72 9.60 -19.76
N ASN A 80 13.45 9.85 -19.50
CA ASN A 80 12.76 11.08 -19.88
C ASN A 80 12.81 12.17 -18.80
N GLY A 81 13.55 11.96 -17.71
CA GLY A 81 13.71 12.95 -16.64
C GLY A 81 12.46 13.17 -15.77
N PHE A 82 11.46 12.29 -15.85
CA PHE A 82 10.26 12.38 -15.04
C PHE A 82 10.47 11.83 -13.62
N ARG A 83 10.02 12.60 -12.63
CA ARG A 83 9.98 12.23 -11.22
C ARG A 83 8.57 12.51 -10.70
N ALA A 84 7.77 11.47 -10.52
CA ALA A 84 6.40 11.60 -10.05
C ALA A 84 6.36 11.53 -8.52
N ASP A 85 5.93 12.60 -7.85
CA ASP A 85 5.77 12.56 -6.39
C ASP A 85 4.43 11.97 -5.97
N GLN A 86 3.37 12.28 -6.73
CA GLN A 86 2.04 11.73 -6.52
C GLN A 86 1.80 10.59 -7.49
N VAL A 87 1.62 9.38 -6.95
CA VAL A 87 1.33 8.19 -7.76
C VAL A 87 0.04 7.55 -7.32
N GLN A 88 -0.86 7.37 -8.28
CA GLN A 88 -2.13 6.70 -8.05
C GLN A 88 -2.03 5.25 -8.53
N ALA A 89 -2.41 4.32 -7.65
CA ALA A 89 -2.64 2.94 -8.04
C ALA A 89 -4.10 2.77 -8.45
N PHE A 90 -4.34 1.88 -9.41
CA PHE A 90 -5.68 1.47 -9.83
C PHE A 90 -6.53 1.07 -8.62
N LEU A 91 -7.71 1.67 -8.50
CA LEU A 91 -8.71 1.33 -7.51
C LEU A 91 -9.94 0.81 -8.26
N PRO A 92 -10.40 -0.42 -7.99
CA PRO A 92 -11.57 -0.95 -8.66
C PRO A 92 -12.80 -0.10 -8.33
N SER A 93 -13.30 0.62 -9.32
CA SER A 93 -14.57 1.36 -9.27
C SER A 93 -15.69 0.55 -9.93
N PRO A 94 -16.93 0.58 -9.40
CA PRO A 94 -18.07 -0.03 -10.06
C PRO A 94 -18.23 0.47 -11.50
N MET A 95 -18.84 -0.37 -12.35
CA MET A 95 -19.12 -0.05 -13.76
C MET A 95 -17.88 0.21 -14.66
N ALA A 96 -16.66 0.02 -14.14
CA ALA A 96 -15.44 0.09 -14.95
C ALA A 96 -15.03 -1.28 -15.51
N LEU A 97 -14.62 -1.31 -16.77
CA LEU A 97 -14.17 -2.52 -17.44
C LEU A 97 -12.94 -3.15 -16.76
N ALA A 98 -11.99 -2.31 -16.33
CA ALA A 98 -10.83 -2.74 -15.56
C ALA A 98 -11.25 -3.41 -14.25
N THR A 99 -12.32 -2.97 -13.60
CA THR A 99 -12.85 -3.62 -12.40
C THR A 99 -13.41 -5.00 -12.70
N ALA A 100 -14.12 -5.17 -13.82
CA ALA A 100 -14.54 -6.49 -14.27
C ALA A 100 -13.32 -7.42 -14.49
N MET A 101 -12.25 -6.93 -15.14
CA MET A 101 -11.00 -7.68 -15.28
C MET A 101 -10.37 -8.01 -13.93
N TYR A 102 -10.32 -7.05 -13.01
CA TYR A 102 -9.74 -7.21 -11.67
C TYR A 102 -10.43 -8.33 -10.89
N HIS A 103 -11.76 -8.38 -10.91
CA HIS A 103 -12.51 -9.40 -10.17
C HIS A 103 -12.55 -10.75 -10.89
N THR A 104 -12.82 -10.77 -12.19
CA THR A 104 -13.02 -12.01 -12.95
C THR A 104 -11.72 -12.65 -13.43
N GLY A 105 -10.62 -11.89 -13.53
CA GLY A 105 -9.38 -12.34 -14.15
C GLY A 105 -9.52 -12.64 -15.64
N ARG A 106 -10.54 -12.13 -16.31
CA ARG A 106 -10.80 -12.32 -17.75
C ARG A 106 -10.80 -10.98 -18.47
N ASN A 107 -10.42 -10.98 -19.75
CA ASN A 107 -10.50 -9.80 -20.60
C ASN A 107 -11.87 -9.71 -21.31
N PRO A 108 -12.79 -8.82 -20.89
CA PRO A 108 -14.09 -8.64 -21.54
C PRO A 108 -14.03 -7.97 -22.92
N LEU A 109 -12.87 -7.44 -23.33
CA LEU A 109 -12.67 -6.89 -24.68
C LEU A 109 -12.57 -7.96 -25.76
N LYS A 110 -12.38 -9.22 -25.35
CA LYS A 110 -12.28 -10.37 -26.24
C LYS A 110 -13.40 -11.35 -25.95
N GLY A 111 -13.68 -12.24 -26.90
CA GLY A 111 -14.64 -13.32 -26.71
C GLY A 111 -14.31 -14.15 -25.46
N ILE A 112 -15.26 -14.21 -24.52
CA ILE A 112 -15.11 -14.99 -23.29
C ILE A 112 -15.57 -16.41 -23.56
N HIS A 113 -14.62 -17.35 -23.54
CA HIS A 113 -14.88 -18.78 -23.67
C HIS A 113 -14.37 -19.52 -22.42
N ARG A 114 -15.10 -20.56 -22.00
CA ARG A 114 -14.77 -21.37 -20.80
C ARG A 114 -13.30 -21.81 -20.78
N ASN A 115 -12.79 -22.29 -21.93
CA ASN A 115 -11.46 -22.92 -22.03
C ASN A 115 -10.44 -22.14 -22.85
N ARG A 116 -10.82 -21.02 -23.49
CA ARG A 116 -9.94 -20.31 -24.46
C ARG A 116 -9.87 -18.78 -24.29
N GLY A 117 -10.51 -18.21 -23.27
CA GLY A 117 -10.48 -16.77 -23.03
C GLY A 117 -9.18 -16.28 -22.40
N GLU A 118 -8.70 -15.10 -22.82
CA GLU A 118 -7.52 -14.44 -22.24
C GLU A 118 -7.68 -14.25 -20.73
N GLN A 119 -6.65 -14.69 -19.99
CA GLN A 119 -6.55 -14.47 -18.55
C GLN A 119 -5.80 -13.18 -18.26
N VAL A 120 -6.31 -12.41 -17.29
CA VAL A 120 -5.75 -11.11 -16.89
C VAL A 120 -5.27 -11.21 -15.46
N VAL A 121 -3.95 -11.14 -15.28
CA VAL A 121 -3.33 -11.05 -13.96
C VAL A 121 -3.54 -9.65 -13.42
N SER A 122 -3.83 -9.52 -12.12
CA SER A 122 -4.02 -8.22 -11.48
C SER A 122 -3.26 -8.19 -10.15
N ALA A 123 -2.62 -7.06 -9.85
CA ALA A 123 -1.96 -6.84 -8.57
C ALA A 123 -2.99 -6.64 -7.44
N LYS A 124 -3.47 -7.73 -6.86
CA LYS A 124 -4.44 -7.71 -5.73
C LYS A 124 -3.76 -7.53 -4.37
N GLY A 125 -2.56 -8.11 -4.21
CA GLY A 125 -1.85 -8.11 -2.94
C GLY A 125 -1.22 -6.75 -2.60
N LEU A 126 -1.26 -6.36 -1.32
CA LEU A 126 -0.71 -5.09 -0.86
C LEU A 126 0.79 -4.97 -1.17
N LYS A 127 1.57 -6.05 -1.04
CA LYS A 127 3.01 -6.06 -1.34
C LYS A 127 3.29 -5.74 -2.80
N GLN A 128 2.56 -6.37 -3.72
CA GLN A 128 2.74 -6.14 -5.17
C GLN A 128 2.30 -4.74 -5.58
N ARG A 129 1.17 -4.26 -5.05
CA ARG A 129 0.70 -2.89 -5.30
C ARG A 129 1.68 -1.85 -4.80
N ARG A 130 2.28 -2.06 -3.62
CA ARG A 130 3.37 -1.20 -3.09
C ARG A 130 4.60 -1.24 -3.99
N LEU A 131 4.99 -2.42 -4.48
CA LEU A 131 6.08 -2.54 -5.45
C LEU A 131 5.81 -1.76 -6.74
N HIS A 132 4.61 -1.87 -7.31
CA HIS A 132 4.23 -1.12 -8.52
C HIS A 132 4.30 0.38 -8.27
N LYS A 133 3.78 0.87 -7.14
CA LYS A 133 3.91 2.28 -6.77
C LYS A 133 5.37 2.71 -6.58
N ALA A 134 6.19 1.87 -5.96
CA ALA A 134 7.60 2.13 -5.74
C ALA A 134 8.37 2.31 -7.06
N PHE A 135 8.02 1.55 -8.11
CA PHE A 135 8.62 1.71 -9.44
C PHE A 135 8.35 3.10 -10.04
N LEU A 136 7.14 3.65 -9.89
CA LEU A 136 6.83 5.01 -10.34
C LEU A 136 7.60 6.08 -9.54
N ARG A 137 7.87 5.80 -8.26
CA ARG A 137 8.63 6.67 -7.34
C ARG A 137 10.05 6.15 -7.14
N TYR A 138 10.74 5.78 -8.23
CA TYR A 138 12.09 5.21 -8.18
C TYR A 138 13.12 6.13 -7.50
N HIS A 139 12.90 7.45 -7.53
CA HIS A 139 13.77 8.45 -6.92
C HIS A 139 13.63 8.54 -5.40
N ASP A 140 12.54 8.04 -4.83
CA ASP A 140 12.30 8.08 -3.39
C ASP A 140 13.13 7.02 -2.65
N ALA A 141 14.02 7.48 -1.77
CA ALA A 141 14.92 6.63 -1.00
C ALA A 141 14.19 5.62 -0.12
N GLU A 142 12.97 5.92 0.35
CA GLU A 142 12.16 4.98 1.14
C GLU A 142 11.82 3.70 0.38
N ASN A 143 11.80 3.77 -0.96
CA ASN A 143 11.43 2.65 -1.82
C ASN A 143 12.64 1.79 -2.23
N TRP A 144 13.88 2.28 -2.07
CA TRP A 144 15.07 1.61 -2.58
C TRP A 144 15.31 0.20 -2.02
N PRO A 145 15.07 -0.10 -0.72
CA PRO A 145 15.21 -1.47 -0.23
C PRO A 145 14.25 -2.44 -0.95
N LEU A 146 12.97 -2.06 -1.08
CA LEU A 146 11.96 -2.84 -1.78
C LEU A 146 12.31 -3.05 -3.26
N LEU A 147 12.77 -1.98 -3.93
CA LEU A 147 13.17 -2.05 -5.33
C LEU A 147 14.42 -2.91 -5.52
N ARG A 148 15.43 -2.83 -4.63
CA ARG A 148 16.63 -3.69 -4.70
C ARG A 148 16.26 -5.17 -4.58
N GLU A 149 15.40 -5.52 -3.63
CA GLU A 149 14.91 -6.91 -3.48
C GLU A 149 14.17 -7.37 -4.74
N ALA A 150 13.27 -6.55 -5.28
CA ALA A 150 12.51 -6.88 -6.48
C ALA A 150 13.41 -7.05 -7.70
N LEU A 151 14.35 -6.13 -7.93
CA LEU A 151 15.32 -6.19 -9.04
C LEU A 151 16.18 -7.44 -8.95
N LYS A 152 16.68 -7.81 -7.76
CA LYS A 152 17.43 -9.07 -7.57
C LYS A 152 16.58 -10.29 -7.92
N ARG A 153 15.34 -10.34 -7.45
CA ARG A 153 14.39 -11.44 -7.74
C ARG A 153 14.07 -11.54 -9.24
N MET A 154 14.04 -10.41 -9.94
CA MET A 154 13.82 -10.36 -11.39
C MET A 154 15.09 -10.62 -12.22
N GLY A 155 16.24 -10.89 -11.59
CA GLY A 155 17.52 -11.06 -12.30
C GLY A 155 18.07 -9.75 -12.88
N ARG A 156 17.54 -8.59 -12.47
CA ARG A 156 17.91 -7.25 -12.95
C ARG A 156 18.78 -6.47 -11.98
N ALA A 157 19.72 -7.17 -11.34
CA ALA A 157 20.68 -6.54 -10.42
C ALA A 157 21.62 -5.55 -11.15
N ASP A 158 21.74 -5.66 -12.48
CA ASP A 158 22.42 -4.70 -13.36
C ASP A 158 21.89 -3.27 -13.26
N LEU A 159 20.64 -3.10 -12.80
CA LEU A 159 20.01 -1.80 -12.61
C LEU A 159 20.26 -1.18 -11.22
N ILE A 160 21.13 -1.79 -10.40
CA ILE A 160 21.50 -1.29 -9.07
C ILE A 160 22.91 -0.69 -9.14
N GLY A 161 23.04 0.61 -8.91
CA GLY A 161 24.33 1.29 -8.93
C GLY A 161 24.21 2.81 -9.03
N ASN A 162 25.34 3.51 -8.94
CA ASN A 162 25.34 4.97 -8.82
C ASN A 162 25.46 5.71 -10.17
N GLY A 163 25.67 4.98 -11.27
CA GLY A 163 25.75 5.56 -12.62
C GLY A 163 24.37 5.85 -13.23
N GLN A 164 24.31 6.70 -14.26
CA GLN A 164 23.07 7.14 -14.91
C GLN A 164 22.20 5.99 -15.46
N ARG A 165 22.83 4.89 -15.89
CA ARG A 165 22.15 3.70 -16.45
C ARG A 165 21.36 2.87 -15.44
N HIS A 166 21.69 2.97 -14.15
CA HIS A 166 21.05 2.18 -13.10
C HIS A 166 19.70 2.81 -12.76
N LEU A 167 18.73 2.08 -12.26
CA LEU A 167 17.45 2.64 -11.81
C LEU A 167 17.59 3.29 -10.44
N ILE A 168 18.20 2.56 -9.49
CA ILE A 168 18.37 2.96 -8.08
C ILE A 168 19.84 2.82 -7.64
N PRO A 169 20.28 3.61 -6.65
CA PRO A 169 21.64 3.51 -6.12
C PRO A 169 21.87 2.26 -5.26
N SER A 170 23.14 1.92 -5.07
CA SER A 170 23.56 0.81 -4.21
C SER A 170 23.51 1.14 -2.72
N TRP A 171 23.59 2.43 -2.37
CA TRP A 171 23.59 2.90 -0.98
C TRP A 171 22.18 3.24 -0.48
N GLN A 172 22.06 3.49 0.82
CA GLN A 172 20.83 3.95 1.48
C GLN A 172 21.14 5.17 2.37
N PRO A 173 20.41 6.28 2.25
CA PRO A 173 20.58 7.42 3.14
C PRO A 173 20.18 7.08 4.57
N ALA A 174 20.90 7.64 5.54
CA ALA A 174 20.55 7.49 6.95
C ALA A 174 19.12 7.98 7.21
N GLY A 175 18.37 7.23 8.01
CA GLY A 175 16.97 7.54 8.35
C GLY A 175 15.94 7.14 7.29
N THR A 176 16.36 6.58 6.14
CA THR A 176 15.44 6.14 5.08
C THR A 176 15.40 4.63 4.91
N GLY A 177 14.27 4.09 4.44
CA GLY A 177 14.12 2.67 4.09
C GLY A 177 13.71 1.76 5.26
N ALA A 178 13.65 2.28 6.48
CA ALA A 178 13.11 1.59 7.65
C ALA A 178 11.56 1.66 7.73
N GLY A 179 10.95 2.67 7.09
CA GLY A 179 9.51 2.94 7.13
C GLY A 179 8.68 2.26 6.03
N GLY A 180 9.33 1.47 5.16
CA GLY A 180 8.70 0.73 4.07
C GLY A 180 7.78 1.59 3.21
N GLY A 181 8.36 2.40 2.30
CA GLY A 181 7.71 3.00 1.13
C GLY A 181 6.24 3.43 1.26
N GLU A 182 6.00 4.75 1.31
CA GLU A 182 4.71 5.42 1.38
C GLU A 182 3.73 4.89 2.45
N GLY A 183 3.82 5.51 3.64
CA GLY A 183 2.76 5.48 4.63
C GLY A 183 3.03 4.62 5.85
N THR A 184 4.19 4.80 6.50
CA THR A 184 4.12 4.79 7.97
C THR A 184 3.34 6.04 8.34
N ARG A 185 2.04 5.90 8.63
CA ARG A 185 1.31 6.96 9.34
C ARG A 185 2.13 7.22 10.61
N THR A 186 2.83 8.34 10.66
CA THR A 186 3.46 8.88 11.86
C THR A 186 2.34 9.26 12.81
N GLY A 187 1.81 8.24 13.45
CA GLY A 187 0.61 8.30 14.26
C GLY A 187 0.48 6.97 14.96
N ARG A 188 1.32 6.74 15.97
CA ARG A 188 1.01 5.81 17.05
C ARG A 188 -0.28 6.30 17.72
N LYS A 189 -1.44 6.04 17.13
CA LYS A 189 -2.74 6.23 17.80
C LYS A 189 -3.00 4.99 18.66
N HIS A 190 -2.25 4.87 19.76
CA HIS A 190 -2.54 3.93 20.85
C HIS A 190 -3.58 4.48 21.83
N ARG A 191 -4.44 5.41 21.40
CA ARG A 191 -5.53 5.94 22.24
C ARG A 191 -6.86 5.85 21.50
N PRO A 192 -7.92 5.27 22.10
CA PRO A 192 -9.23 5.22 21.48
C PRO A 192 -9.69 6.65 21.16
N GLN A 193 -10.04 6.89 19.90
CA GLN A 193 -10.58 8.16 19.43
C GLN A 193 -12.08 7.97 19.24
N ARG A 194 -12.90 8.68 20.02
CA ARG A 194 -14.36 8.73 19.80
C ARG A 194 -14.61 9.59 18.57
N PHE A 195 -15.17 8.99 17.52
CA PHE A 195 -15.71 9.74 16.37
C PHE A 195 -17.08 10.29 16.77
N LEU A 196 -17.26 11.62 16.74
CA LEU A 196 -18.59 12.25 16.77
C LEU A 196 -18.99 12.60 15.33
N THR A 197 -20.10 12.04 14.87
CA THR A 197 -20.76 12.45 13.62
C THR A 197 -21.73 13.60 13.91
N GLN A 198 -21.53 14.75 13.28
CA GLN A 198 -22.30 15.99 13.47
C GLN A 198 -23.70 15.99 12.80
N HIS A 199 -24.34 14.83 12.58
CA HIS A 199 -25.53 14.75 11.72
C HIS A 199 -26.81 14.17 12.35
N THR A 200 -26.93 14.22 13.67
CA THR A 200 -28.25 14.10 14.31
C THR A 200 -28.35 15.20 15.34
N GLY A 201 -29.29 16.12 15.17
CA GLY A 201 -29.58 17.25 16.07
C GLY A 201 -30.14 16.83 17.44
N LEU A 202 -29.60 15.75 18.01
CA LEU A 202 -29.82 15.33 19.38
C LEU A 202 -28.63 15.81 20.21
N PRO A 203 -28.85 16.50 21.34
CA PRO A 203 -27.76 16.93 22.19
C PRO A 203 -26.97 15.71 22.70
N PRO A 204 -25.64 15.81 22.88
CA PRO A 204 -24.86 14.73 23.45
C PRO A 204 -25.38 14.45 24.87
N HIS A 205 -25.72 13.19 25.16
CA HIS A 205 -26.11 12.76 26.49
C HIS A 205 -25.01 13.16 27.50
N SER A 206 -25.32 14.12 28.37
CA SER A 206 -24.54 14.45 29.55
C SER A 206 -24.98 13.54 30.69
N GLU A 207 -24.41 12.35 30.80
CA GLU A 207 -24.46 11.59 32.05
C GLU A 207 -23.09 10.98 32.36
N GLU A 208 -22.45 11.54 33.38
CA GLU A 208 -21.46 10.85 34.17
C GLU A 208 -22.16 9.74 34.98
N THR A 209 -22.22 8.53 34.44
CA THR A 209 -22.46 7.34 35.26
C THR A 209 -21.12 6.69 35.57
N LYS A 210 -20.57 7.00 36.76
CA LYS A 210 -19.44 6.25 37.32
C LYS A 210 -19.87 4.79 37.53
N PRO A 211 -19.08 3.77 37.12
CA PRO A 211 -19.37 2.41 37.52
C PRO A 211 -19.10 2.25 39.02
N SER A 212 -20.14 1.87 39.75
CA SER A 212 -20.09 1.49 41.16
C SER A 212 -19.20 0.26 41.36
N GLN A 213 -18.30 0.33 42.34
CA GLN A 213 -17.54 -0.82 42.83
C GLN A 213 -18.50 -1.84 43.48
N PRO A 214 -18.23 -3.16 43.39
CA PRO A 214 -19.02 -4.14 44.14
C PRO A 214 -18.71 -4.01 45.63
N ALA A 215 -19.75 -3.74 46.42
CA ALA A 215 -19.69 -3.60 47.87
C ALA A 215 -19.30 -4.91 48.56
N SER A 216 -18.34 -4.79 49.47
CA SER A 216 -17.96 -5.78 50.47
C SER A 216 -19.13 -6.12 51.41
N LYS A 217 -19.30 -7.41 51.73
CA LYS A 217 -20.31 -7.93 52.66
C LYS A 217 -20.16 -7.34 54.07
N PRO A 218 -21.26 -7.13 54.81
CA PRO A 218 -21.23 -6.50 56.14
C PRO A 218 -20.81 -7.47 57.25
N SER A 219 -19.97 -6.96 58.15
CA SER A 219 -19.53 -7.59 59.40
C SER A 219 -20.64 -7.60 60.45
N LYS A 220 -20.80 -8.74 61.16
CA LYS A 220 -21.60 -8.86 62.40
C LYS A 220 -20.74 -8.57 63.64
N PRO A 221 -21.35 -8.13 64.75
CA PRO A 221 -20.64 -7.49 65.87
C PRO A 221 -20.00 -8.48 66.86
N THR A 222 -19.01 -7.92 67.57
CA THR A 222 -18.12 -8.50 68.58
C THR A 222 -18.84 -9.17 69.76
N ILE A 223 -18.40 -10.38 70.12
CA ILE A 223 -18.49 -10.94 71.47
C ILE A 223 -17.08 -11.29 71.93
N THR A 224 -16.68 -10.70 73.06
CA THR A 224 -15.44 -10.98 73.78
C THR A 224 -15.53 -12.28 74.56
N ASP A 225 -14.52 -13.16 74.48
CA ASP A 225 -14.18 -14.00 75.64
C ASP A 225 -12.68 -14.35 75.68
N ARG A 226 -12.18 -14.53 76.90
CA ARG A 226 -10.79 -14.51 77.36
C ARG A 226 -10.14 -15.90 77.41
N ARG A 227 -8.82 -15.94 77.05
CA ARG A 227 -7.73 -16.85 77.55
C ARG A 227 -7.75 -18.35 77.12
N PRO A 228 -6.64 -19.12 77.32
CA PRO A 228 -5.25 -18.88 76.90
C PRO A 228 -4.58 -20.16 76.29
N ALA A 229 -3.28 -20.07 75.96
CA ALA A 229 -2.43 -21.09 75.35
C ALA A 229 -2.08 -22.33 76.22
N ARG A 230 -1.82 -23.47 75.56
CA ARG A 230 -0.96 -24.66 75.89
C ARG A 230 -1.39 -25.83 74.97
N ALA A 231 -0.62 -26.84 74.56
CA ALA A 231 0.77 -27.27 74.70
C ALA A 231 0.98 -28.47 73.72
N PHE A 232 2.25 -28.80 73.39
CA PHE A 232 2.88 -30.15 73.34
C PHE A 232 2.07 -31.33 72.71
N THR A 233 2.56 -32.24 71.86
CA THR A 233 3.88 -32.91 71.79
C THR A 233 3.93 -33.91 70.62
N GLN A 234 5.14 -34.11 70.08
CA GLN A 234 5.79 -35.36 69.63
C GLN A 234 5.08 -36.43 68.77
N GLY A 235 5.79 -36.86 67.72
CA GLY A 235 5.67 -38.23 67.20
C GLY A 235 5.97 -38.41 65.70
N SER A 236 7.24 -38.46 65.32
CA SER A 236 7.72 -39.22 64.14
C SER A 236 8.21 -40.60 64.62
N PRO A 237 8.64 -41.55 63.75
CA PRO A 237 8.28 -41.89 62.37
C PRO A 237 8.04 -43.43 62.21
N CYS A 238 7.61 -43.90 61.03
CA CYS A 238 7.83 -45.23 60.40
C CYS A 238 6.75 -45.41 59.33
N GLY A 239 6.95 -45.93 58.12
CA GLY A 239 8.07 -46.61 57.50
C GLY A 239 7.75 -46.84 56.01
N SER A 240 8.77 -47.28 55.30
CA SER A 240 8.88 -47.53 53.87
C SER A 240 7.94 -48.62 53.30
N GLY A 241 7.47 -48.43 52.06
CA GLY A 241 6.89 -49.51 51.24
C GLY A 241 6.88 -49.19 49.75
N ARG A 242 7.80 -49.80 48.99
CA ARG A 242 7.99 -49.68 47.54
C ARG A 242 7.21 -50.77 46.79
N ARG A 243 6.94 -50.50 45.48
CA ARG A 243 6.78 -51.45 44.34
C ARG A 243 5.46 -52.25 44.29
N SER A 244 4.89 -52.63 43.14
CA SER A 244 5.33 -52.70 41.74
C SER A 244 4.13 -52.77 40.78
N ARG A 245 4.39 -52.48 39.49
CA ARG A 245 3.54 -52.74 38.32
C ARG A 245 3.60 -54.22 37.90
N ARG A 246 2.50 -54.72 37.30
CA ARG A 246 2.36 -55.49 36.04
C ARG A 246 1.18 -56.48 36.11
N PRO A 247 0.72 -57.07 34.98
CA PRO A 247 1.08 -56.83 33.58
C PRO A 247 0.08 -55.95 32.83
#